data_AF-A0A6N8YP79-F1
#
_entry.id   AF-A0A6N8YP79-F1
#
_cell.length_a   1.000
_cell.length_b   1.000
_cell.length_c   1.000
_cell.angle_alpha   90.00
_cell.angle_beta   90.00
_cell.angle_gamma   90.00
#
_symmetry.space_group_name_H-M   'P 1'
#
loop_
_entity.id
_entity.type
_entity.pdbx_description
1 polymer ?
#
loop_
_entity_poly.entity_id
_entity_poly.type
_entity_poly.pdbx_seq_one_letter_code
_entity_poly.pdbx_strand_id
1 'polypeptide(L)'
;MNRKSPPTHLFLGSGFLPEDFPERLKRFKEEAGLTWEGIAICVDADPRQVQRWRDGTAPCGDALFSLFKLAARVPGGVQLLLGEDVCPPARAA
;
A
#
# COMPACT_ATOMS: atom_id res chain seq x y z
N MET A 1 -24.59 5.05 -21.32
CA MET A 1 -24.65 4.70 -19.87
C MET A 1 -23.31 4.09 -19.48
N ASN A 2 -22.37 4.90 -19.01
CA ASN A 2 -21.05 4.41 -18.58
C ASN A 2 -21.15 3.86 -17.16
N ARG A 3 -21.19 2.53 -17.03
CA ARG A 3 -21.00 1.85 -15.74
C ARG A 3 -19.51 1.93 -15.40
N LYS A 4 -19.09 2.98 -14.69
CA LYS A 4 -17.81 2.97 -13.99
C LYS A 4 -17.94 1.91 -12.89
N SER A 5 -17.24 0.79 -13.05
CA SER A 5 -17.11 -0.22 -12.01
C SER A 5 -16.58 0.45 -10.73
N PRO A 6 -17.15 0.16 -9.55
CA PRO A 6 -16.60 0.68 -8.31
C PRO A 6 -15.20 0.09 -8.07
N PRO A 7 -14.24 0.86 -7.52
CA PRO A 7 -12.95 0.30 -7.12
C PRO A 7 -13.16 -0.77 -6.04
N THR A 8 -12.63 -1.97 -6.26
CA THR A 8 -12.82 -3.12 -5.36
C THR A 8 -11.77 -3.05 -4.27
N HIS A 9 -12.09 -2.39 -3.16
CA HIS A 9 -11.13 -2.17 -2.09
C HIS A 9 -10.80 -3.44 -1.30
N LEU A 10 -9.53 -3.59 -0.90
CA LEU A 10 -9.10 -4.62 0.05
C LEU A 10 -9.37 -4.15 1.49
N PHE A 11 -10.08 -4.97 2.27
CA PHE A 11 -10.55 -4.62 3.62
C PHE A 11 -9.48 -4.81 4.69
N LEU A 12 -9.19 -3.75 5.43
CA LEU A 12 -8.25 -3.73 6.56
C LEU A 12 -8.96 -3.02 7.73
N GLY A 13 -9.86 -3.72 8.43
CA GLY A 13 -10.73 -3.06 9.41
C GLY A 13 -11.57 -1.93 8.79
N SER A 14 -11.41 -0.69 9.26
CA SER A 14 -12.10 0.52 8.76
C SER A 14 -11.31 1.31 7.70
N GLY A 15 -10.20 0.78 7.18
CA GLY A 15 -9.39 1.40 6.14
C GLY A 15 -9.44 0.62 4.82
N PHE A 16 -9.50 1.34 3.72
CA PHE A 16 -9.54 0.77 2.37
C PHE A 16 -8.15 0.85 1.72
N LEU A 17 -7.58 -0.30 1.36
CA LEU A 17 -6.44 -0.32 0.44
C LEU A 17 -6.92 -0.40 -1.01
N PRO A 18 -6.19 0.21 -1.96
CA PRO A 18 -6.51 0.09 -3.37
C PRO A 18 -6.41 -1.37 -3.83
N GLU A 19 -7.27 -1.77 -4.77
CA GLU A 19 -7.29 -3.13 -5.34
C GLU A 19 -5.94 -3.51 -5.94
N ASP A 20 -5.30 -2.53 -6.60
CA ASP A 20 -4.00 -2.63 -7.24
C ASP A 20 -2.83 -2.40 -6.25
N PHE A 21 -3.07 -2.52 -4.94
CA PHE A 21 -2.02 -2.43 -3.92
C PHE A 21 -0.84 -3.39 -4.18
N PRO A 22 -1.03 -4.67 -4.57
CA PRO A 22 0.09 -5.55 -4.86
C PRO A 22 0.98 -5.06 -6.02
N GLU A 23 0.36 -4.57 -7.09
CA GLU A 23 1.03 -3.98 -8.25
C GLU A 23 1.77 -2.71 -7.87
N ARG A 24 1.15 -1.86 -7.04
CA ARG A 24 1.77 -0.64 -6.50
C ARG A 24 2.94 -0.95 -5.60
N LEU A 25 2.82 -1.95 -4.73
CA LEU A 25 3.90 -2.41 -3.86
C LEU A 25 5.08 -2.93 -4.69
N LYS A 26 4.81 -3.64 -5.79
CA LYS A 26 5.83 -4.08 -6.74
C LYS A 26 6.54 -2.91 -7.42
N ARG A 27 5.79 -1.93 -7.93
CA ARG A 27 6.38 -0.71 -8.52
C ARG A 27 7.19 0.08 -7.50
N PHE A 28 6.65 0.26 -6.30
CA PHE A 28 7.35 0.91 -5.20
C PHE A 28 8.69 0.24 -4.89
N LYS A 29 8.71 -1.10 -4.82
CA LYS A 29 9.94 -1.87 -4.63
C LYS A 29 10.98 -1.56 -5.73
N GLU A 30 10.54 -1.50 -6.99
CA GLU A 30 11.39 -1.22 -8.15
C GLU A 30 11.95 0.21 -8.11
N GLU A 31 11.10 1.21 -7.88
CA GLU A 31 11.48 2.63 -7.77
C GLU A 31 12.39 2.91 -6.56
N ALA A 32 12.15 2.22 -5.44
CA ALA A 32 12.98 2.34 -4.25
C ALA A 32 14.32 1.56 -4.35
N GLY A 33 14.54 0.79 -5.43
CA GLY A 33 15.73 -0.05 -5.59
C GLY A 33 15.83 -1.17 -4.54
N LEU A 34 14.70 -1.63 -4.01
CA LEU A 34 14.66 -2.61 -2.93
C LEU A 34 14.48 -4.05 -3.46
N THR A 35 14.89 -5.02 -2.64
CA THR A 35 14.48 -6.42 -2.78
C THR A 35 13.26 -6.69 -1.90
N TRP A 36 12.58 -7.82 -2.12
CA TRP A 36 11.47 -8.23 -1.24
C TRP A 36 11.93 -8.48 0.19
N GLU A 37 13.11 -9.06 0.35
CA GLU A 37 13.78 -9.21 1.63
C GLU A 37 14.15 -7.85 2.25
N GLY A 38 14.62 -6.90 1.44
CA GLY A 38 14.87 -5.53 1.87
C GLY A 38 13.61 -4.84 2.40
N ILE A 39 12.46 -5.01 1.72
CA ILE A 39 11.17 -4.54 2.24
C ILE A 39 10.85 -5.20 3.57
N ALA A 40 10.95 -6.54 3.66
CA ALA A 40 10.69 -7.30 4.89
C ALA A 40 11.51 -6.77 6.07
N ILE A 41 12.81 -6.55 5.86
CA ILE A 41 13.72 -5.97 6.87
C ILE A 41 13.33 -4.54 7.23
N CYS A 42 13.05 -3.69 6.23
CA CYS A 42 12.73 -2.28 6.46
C CYS A 42 11.41 -2.06 7.21
N VAL A 43 10.46 -2.99 7.08
CA VAL A 43 9.14 -2.90 7.72
C VAL A 43 8.95 -3.87 8.88
N ASP A 44 10.02 -4.56 9.28
CA ASP A 44 10.04 -5.57 10.35
C ASP A 44 8.92 -6.63 10.19
N ALA A 45 8.79 -7.17 8.97
CA ALA A 45 7.79 -8.16 8.63
C ALA A 45 8.44 -9.49 8.22
N ASP A 46 7.73 -10.59 8.49
CA ASP A 46 8.15 -11.91 8.01
C ASP A 46 8.07 -11.96 6.47
N PRO A 47 9.05 -12.58 5.77
CA PRO A 47 9.01 -12.71 4.31
C PRO A 47 7.72 -13.33 3.77
N ARG A 48 7.06 -14.21 4.52
CA ARG A 48 5.76 -14.80 4.17
C ARG A 48 4.62 -13.78 4.26
N GLN A 49 4.70 -12.80 5.15
CA GLN A 49 3.75 -11.69 5.17
C GLN A 49 3.91 -10.82 3.93
N VAL A 50 5.15 -10.48 3.56
CA VAL A 50 5.43 -9.74 2.32
C VAL A 50 4.95 -10.52 1.09
N GLN A 51 5.13 -11.84 1.06
CA GLN A 51 4.58 -12.71 0.01
C GLN A 51 3.06 -12.59 -0.05
N ARG A 52 2.34 -12.67 1.07
CA ARG A 52 0.88 -12.49 1.10
C ARG A 52 0.43 -11.13 0.58
N TRP A 53 1.19 -10.06 0.85
CA TRP A 53 0.88 -8.73 0.32
C TRP A 53 1.02 -8.66 -1.19
N ARG A 54 2.02 -9.35 -1.75
CA ARG A 54 2.20 -9.50 -3.19
C ARG A 54 1.07 -10.31 -3.84
N ASP A 55 0.44 -11.18 -3.07
CA ASP A 55 -0.66 -12.03 -3.52
C ASP A 55 -2.05 -11.40 -3.25
N GLY A 56 -2.12 -10.14 -2.82
CA GLY A 56 -3.39 -9.41 -2.62
C GLY A 56 -3.91 -9.38 -1.20
N THR A 57 -3.18 -9.90 -0.21
CA THR A 57 -3.58 -9.79 1.20
C THR A 57 -3.19 -8.44 1.77
N ALA A 58 -4.13 -7.75 2.40
CA ALA A 58 -3.85 -6.48 3.06
C ALA A 58 -2.85 -6.66 4.24
N PRO A 59 -1.83 -5.80 4.40
CA PRO A 59 -1.01 -5.74 5.61
C PRO A 59 -1.84 -5.47 6.86
N CYS A 60 -1.34 -5.83 8.04
CA CYS A 60 -1.94 -5.34 9.29
C CYS A 60 -1.62 -3.83 9.48
N GLY A 61 -2.29 -3.17 10.42
CA GLY A 61 -2.11 -1.73 10.67
C GLY A 61 -0.66 -1.31 10.91
N ASP A 62 0.08 -2.06 11.72
CA ASP A 62 1.49 -1.77 12.03
C ASP A 62 2.40 -1.95 10.81
N ALA A 63 2.18 -3.01 10.03
CA ALA A 63 2.91 -3.24 8.79
C ALA A 63 2.60 -2.18 7.73
N LEU A 64 1.33 -1.76 7.62
CA LEU A 64 0.94 -0.68 6.72
C LEU A 64 1.56 0.66 7.12
N PHE A 65 1.58 0.97 8.42
CA PHE A 65 2.25 2.17 8.92
C PHE A 65 3.76 2.16 8.67
N SER A 66 4.39 0.98 8.79
CA SER A 66 5.81 0.82 8.48
C SER A 66 6.10 0.95 6.98
N LEU A 67 5.23 0.40 6.12
CA LEU A 67 5.26 0.64 4.68
C LEU A 67 5.07 2.12 4.33
N PHE A 68 4.16 2.82 4.99
CA PHE A 68 3.97 4.26 4.81
C PHE A 68 5.24 5.05 5.17
N LYS A 69 5.85 4.76 6.32
CA LYS A 69 7.11 5.40 6.75
C LYS A 69 8.25 5.11 5.77
N LEU A 70 8.32 3.90 5.24
CA LEU A 70 9.29 3.53 4.21
C LEU A 70 9.04 4.31 2.91
N ALA A 71 7.79 4.37 2.46
CA ALA A 71 7.38 5.07 1.25
C ALA A 71 7.61 6.58 1.33
N ALA A 72 7.44 7.19 2.50
CA ALA A 72 7.71 8.61 2.73
C ALA A 72 9.19 9.01 2.59
N ARG A 73 10.12 8.04 2.60
CA ARG A 73 11.55 8.28 2.34
C ARG A 73 11.90 8.32 0.86
N VAL A 74 10.99 7.86 0.00
CA VAL A 74 11.15 7.86 -1.45
C VAL A 74 10.34 9.03 -2.01
N PRO A 75 10.91 9.92 -2.84
CA PRO A 75 10.15 10.98 -3.49
C PRO A 75 8.95 10.42 -4.26
N GLY A 76 7.73 10.84 -3.90
CA GLY A 76 6.49 10.33 -4.50
C GLY A 76 6.10 8.90 -4.09
N GLY A 77 6.84 8.26 -3.18
CA GLY A 77 6.64 6.86 -2.80
C GLY A 77 5.28 6.60 -2.13
N VAL A 78 4.79 7.57 -1.35
CA VAL A 78 3.46 7.45 -0.70
C VAL A 78 2.35 7.46 -1.75
N GLN A 79 2.39 8.38 -2.71
CA GLN A 79 1.43 8.44 -3.81
C GLN A 79 1.51 7.18 -4.68
N LEU A 80 2.72 6.68 -4.93
CA LEU A 80 2.93 5.45 -5.67
C LEU A 80 2.31 4.24 -4.97
N LEU A 81 2.48 4.15 -3.64
CA LEU A 81 2.05 2.99 -2.86
C LEU A 81 0.55 3.02 -2.52
N LEU A 82 0.00 4.17 -2.16
CA LEU A 82 -1.36 4.32 -1.62
C LEU A 82 -2.32 5.10 -2.54
N GLY A 83 -1.80 5.84 -3.52
CA GLY A 83 -2.59 6.68 -4.42
C GLY A 83 -2.89 8.06 -3.87
N GLU A 84 -3.57 8.85 -4.70
CA GLU A 84 -4.00 10.23 -4.39
C GLU A 84 -5.33 10.27 -3.60
N ASP A 85 -6.04 9.15 -3.50
CA ASP A 85 -7.32 9.01 -2.77
C ASP A 85 -7.17 8.77 -1.26
N VAL A 86 -6.06 9.17 -0.64
CA VAL A 86 -6.06 9.41 0.82
C VAL A 86 -6.81 10.72 1.05
N CYS A 87 -8.13 10.66 0.88
CA CYS A 87 -9.02 11.79 1.10
C CYS A 87 -8.84 12.24 2.56
N PRO A 88 -8.35 13.46 2.83
CA PRO A 88 -8.53 14.03 4.16
C PRO A 88 -10.04 14.03 4.42
N PRO A 89 -10.53 13.67 5.62
CA PRO A 89 -11.95 13.73 5.91
C PRO A 89 -12.43 15.12 5.50
N ALA A 90 -13.36 15.16 4.54
CA ALA A 90 -13.97 16.40 4.09
C ALA A 90 -14.42 17.12 5.36
N ARG A 91 -13.78 18.26 5.67
CA ARG A 91 -14.21 19.11 6.78
C ARG A 91 -15.69 19.40 6.51
N ALA A 92 -16.54 18.88 7.39
CA ALA A 92 -17.92 19.33 7.46
C ALA A 92 -17.87 20.85 7.70
N ALA A 93 -18.24 21.60 6.67
CA ALA A 93 -18.50 23.03 6.75
C ALA A 93 -19.94 23.23 7.23
#